data_AF-A0A1R1B7C9-F1
#
_entry.id   AF-A0A1R1B7C9-F1
#
_cell.length_a   1.000
_cell.length_b   1.000
_cell.length_c   1.000
_cell.angle_alpha   90.00
_cell.angle_beta   90.00
_cell.angle_gamma   90.00
#
_symmetry.space_group_name_H-M   'P 1'
#
loop_
_entity.id
_entity.type
_entity.pdbx_description
1 polymer ?
#
loop_
_entity_poly.entity_id
_entity_poly.type
_entity_poly.pdbx_seq_one_letter_code
_entity_poly.pdbx_strand_id
1 'polypeptide(L)'
;MNVRNFYFLIAGILAILFAFTHAWNGQSAVLPMLHVSAIAMDTRSVFMYVWHIITAENLVFGIVFMFMSFQSDYMKIRFAAWTIVSLLIVRLLVILGITALQDVSALADTFIDSIAIIIYVTFIIIGIRRKPKEFGDQTPHSGRVE
;
A
#
# COMPACT_ATOMS: atom_id res chain seq x y z
N MET A 1 -8.53 13.04 -18.10
CA MET A 1 -7.35 13.17 -17.21
C MET A 1 -6.26 12.28 -17.78
N ASN A 2 -5.05 12.80 -18.02
CA ASN A 2 -3.95 12.01 -18.59
C ASN A 2 -3.07 11.46 -17.44
N VAL A 3 -2.66 10.19 -17.49
CA VAL A 3 -1.88 9.54 -16.43
C VAL A 3 -0.45 10.05 -16.48
N ARG A 4 0.02 10.70 -15.41
CA ARG A 4 1.36 11.31 -15.36
C ARG A 4 2.39 10.40 -14.69
N ASN A 5 1.95 9.59 -13.73
CA ASN A 5 2.80 8.62 -13.06
C ASN A 5 2.16 7.23 -13.02
N PHE A 6 2.54 6.41 -14.00
CA PHE A 6 2.03 5.04 -14.14
C PHE A 6 2.39 4.14 -12.94
N TYR A 7 3.50 4.42 -12.25
CA TYR A 7 3.89 3.67 -11.05
C TYR A 7 2.89 3.92 -9.91
N PHE A 8 2.45 5.16 -9.69
CA PHE A 8 1.43 5.41 -8.67
C PHE A 8 0.05 4.86 -9.06
N LEU A 9 -0.28 4.83 -10.35
CA LEU A 9 -1.51 4.16 -10.79
C LEU A 9 -1.48 2.67 -10.47
N ILE A 10 -0.39 1.97 -10.83
CA ILE A 10 -0.22 0.55 -10.50
C ILE A 10 -0.17 0.35 -8.98
N ALA A 11 0.58 1.18 -8.25
CA ALA A 11 0.64 1.09 -6.79
C ALA A 11 -0.74 1.26 -6.16
N GLY A 12 -1.59 2.13 -6.73
CA GLY A 12 -2.97 2.31 -6.33
C GLY A 12 -3.81 1.05 -6.52
N ILE A 13 -3.74 0.45 -7.71
CA ILE A 13 -4.44 -0.80 -8.04
C ILE A 13 -3.99 -1.95 -7.12
N LEU A 14 -2.67 -2.10 -6.94
CA LEU A 14 -2.11 -3.13 -6.06
C LEU A 14 -2.57 -2.96 -4.61
N ALA A 15 -2.62 -1.73 -4.08
CA ALA A 15 -3.12 -1.49 -2.74
C ALA A 15 -4.60 -1.83 -2.57
N ILE A 16 -5.43 -1.56 -3.58
CA ILE A 16 -6.85 -1.97 -3.58
C ILE A 16 -6.96 -3.50 -3.58
N LEU A 17 -6.18 -4.17 -4.43
CA LEU A 17 -6.15 -5.62 -4.47
C LEU A 17 -5.70 -6.19 -3.12
N PHE A 18 -4.66 -5.64 -2.50
CA PHE A 18 -4.22 -6.04 -1.17
C PHE A 18 -5.26 -5.78 -0.09
N ALA A 19 -6.03 -4.69 -0.15
CA ALA A 19 -7.13 -4.46 0.77
C ALA A 19 -8.21 -5.55 0.63
N PHE A 20 -8.53 -5.94 -0.61
CA PHE A 20 -9.51 -6.98 -0.88
C PHE A 20 -9.01 -8.37 -0.46
N THR A 21 -7.78 -8.75 -0.83
CA THR A 21 -7.21 -10.05 -0.43
C THR A 21 -7.00 -10.15 1.06
N HIS A 22 -6.61 -9.04 1.72
CA HIS A 22 -6.60 -8.96 3.17
C HIS A 22 -8.00 -9.24 3.68
N ALA A 23 -9.02 -8.42 3.34
CA ALA A 23 -10.40 -8.62 3.80
C ALA A 23 -10.93 -10.05 3.59
N TRP A 24 -10.66 -10.64 2.42
CA TRP A 24 -11.04 -12.01 2.07
C TRP A 24 -10.38 -13.05 2.98
N ASN A 25 -9.08 -12.94 3.24
CA ASN A 25 -8.36 -13.84 4.15
C ASN A 25 -8.97 -13.82 5.56
N GLY A 26 -9.37 -12.64 6.01
CA GLY A 26 -10.01 -12.44 7.31
C GLY A 26 -11.32 -13.17 7.43
N GLN A 27 -12.20 -12.98 6.45
CA GLN A 27 -13.50 -13.64 6.42
C GLN A 27 -13.38 -15.16 6.24
N SER A 28 -12.40 -15.63 5.46
CA SER A 28 -12.32 -17.04 5.05
C SER A 28 -11.55 -17.92 6.04
N ALA A 29 -10.53 -17.38 6.72
CA ALA A 29 -9.65 -18.16 7.59
C ALA A 29 -9.67 -17.67 9.05
N VAL A 30 -9.52 -16.36 9.24
CA VAL A 30 -9.23 -15.80 10.58
C VAL A 30 -10.49 -15.66 11.45
N LEU A 31 -11.57 -15.12 10.89
CA LEU A 31 -12.83 -14.91 11.62
C LEU A 31 -13.56 -16.20 12.01
N PRO A 32 -13.58 -17.25 11.17
CA PRO A 32 -14.08 -18.55 11.58
C PRO A 32 -13.29 -19.12 12.77
N MET A 33 -11.97 -19.00 12.77
CA MET A 33 -11.11 -19.47 13.87
C MET A 33 -11.43 -18.75 15.19
N LEU A 34 -11.68 -17.45 15.15
CA LEU A 34 -12.09 -16.64 16.31
C LEU A 34 -13.51 -16.93 16.83
N HIS A 35 -14.40 -17.50 16.01
CA HIS A 35 -15.73 -17.91 16.44
C HIS A 35 -15.75 -19.30 17.08
N VAL A 36 -14.88 -20.20 16.61
CA VAL A 36 -14.81 -21.58 17.10
C VAL A 36 -13.96 -21.69 18.37
N SER A 37 -13.01 -20.77 18.56
CA SER A 37 -12.22 -20.67 19.79
C SER A 37 -12.99 -19.95 20.91
N ALA A 38 -12.81 -20.41 22.15
CA ALA A 38 -13.45 -19.82 23.35
C ALA A 38 -12.79 -18.49 23.76
N ILE A 39 -12.67 -17.55 22.83
CA ILE A 39 -12.06 -16.24 23.03
C ILE A 39 -13.12 -15.28 23.59
N ALA A 40 -12.73 -14.48 24.58
CA ALA A 40 -13.60 -13.45 25.16
C ALA A 40 -14.09 -12.46 24.07
N MET A 41 -15.35 -12.03 24.18
CA MET A 41 -15.99 -11.15 23.21
C MET A 41 -15.25 -9.82 23.02
N ASP A 42 -14.67 -9.29 24.10
CA ASP A 42 -13.88 -8.05 24.08
C ASP A 42 -12.59 -8.22 23.26
N THR A 43 -11.86 -9.32 23.46
CA THR A 43 -10.65 -9.65 22.69
C THR A 43 -10.97 -9.82 21.21
N ARG A 44 -12.07 -10.48 20.90
CA ARG A 44 -12.54 -10.66 19.51
C ARG A 44 -12.88 -9.32 18.85
N SER A 45 -13.49 -8.39 19.60
CA SER A 45 -13.83 -7.06 19.10
C SER A 45 -12.58 -6.24 18.77
N VAL A 46 -11.56 -6.29 19.63
CA VAL A 46 -10.27 -5.63 19.36
C VAL A 46 -9.62 -6.19 18.10
N PHE A 47 -9.61 -7.51 17.93
CA PHE A 47 -9.08 -8.14 16.72
C PHE A 47 -9.84 -7.66 15.47
N MET A 48 -11.17 -7.65 15.52
CA MET A 48 -12.02 -7.16 14.43
C MET A 48 -11.72 -5.71 14.06
N TYR A 49 -11.48 -4.83 15.04
CA TYR A 49 -11.12 -3.44 14.78
C TYR A 49 -9.77 -3.32 14.08
N VAL A 50 -8.71 -3.93 14.63
CA VAL A 50 -7.37 -3.89 14.03
C VAL A 50 -7.41 -4.41 12.61
N TRP A 51 -8.13 -5.51 12.40
CA TRP A 51 -8.33 -6.12 11.10
C TRP A 51 -8.98 -5.17 10.07
N HIS A 52 -10.12 -4.56 10.40
CA HIS A 52 -10.83 -3.67 9.49
C HIS A 52 -10.09 -2.35 9.27
N ILE A 53 -9.41 -1.82 10.29
CA ILE A 53 -8.58 -0.61 10.18
C ILE A 53 -7.47 -0.85 9.16
N ILE A 54 -6.78 -1.99 9.23
CA ILE A 54 -5.74 -2.37 8.29
C ILE A 54 -6.28 -2.47 6.85
N THR A 55 -7.45 -3.11 6.66
CA THR A 55 -8.09 -3.19 5.34
C THR A 55 -8.41 -1.80 4.80
N ALA A 56 -9.02 -0.95 5.62
CA ALA A 56 -9.41 0.40 5.23
C ALA A 56 -8.19 1.27 4.92
N GLU A 57 -7.13 1.17 5.71
CA GLU A 57 -5.86 1.86 5.51
C GLU A 57 -5.27 1.53 4.12
N ASN A 58 -5.17 0.23 3.79
CA ASN A 58 -4.67 -0.20 2.48
C ASN A 58 -5.53 0.35 1.33
N LEU A 59 -6.86 0.37 1.49
CA LEU A 59 -7.77 0.92 0.50
C LEU A 59 -7.55 2.43 0.31
N VAL A 60 -7.43 3.18 1.41
CA VAL A 60 -7.17 4.63 1.40
C VAL A 60 -5.85 4.93 0.71
N PHE A 61 -4.78 4.20 1.02
CA PHE A 61 -3.49 4.35 0.31
C PHE A 61 -3.65 4.12 -1.19
N GLY A 62 -4.40 3.10 -1.58
CA GLY A 62 -4.69 2.82 -2.99
C GLY A 62 -5.37 3.98 -3.70
N ILE A 63 -6.42 4.53 -3.09
CA ILE A 63 -7.15 5.70 -3.58
C ILE A 63 -6.22 6.92 -3.70
N VAL A 64 -5.43 7.19 -2.67
CA VAL A 64 -4.48 8.32 -2.67
C VAL A 64 -3.43 8.16 -3.76
N PHE A 65 -2.89 6.96 -3.99
CA PHE A 65 -1.95 6.70 -5.09
C PHE A 65 -2.60 6.87 -6.47
N MET A 66 -3.86 6.45 -6.65
CA MET A 66 -4.59 6.73 -7.89
C MET A 66 -4.73 8.23 -8.13
N PHE A 67 -5.09 9.02 -7.12
CA PHE A 67 -5.15 10.47 -7.27
C PHE A 67 -3.78 11.09 -7.56
N MET A 68 -2.73 10.65 -6.86
CA MET A 68 -1.36 11.12 -7.10
C MET A 68 -0.85 10.80 -8.51
N SER A 69 -1.37 9.75 -9.16
CA SER A 69 -1.00 9.40 -10.53
C SER A 69 -1.37 10.47 -11.57
N PHE A 70 -2.32 11.36 -11.25
CA PHE A 70 -2.79 12.45 -12.12
C PHE A 70 -2.26 13.83 -11.73
N GLN A 71 -1.64 13.98 -10.56
CA GLN A 71 -1.19 15.28 -10.03
C GLN A 71 0.14 15.75 -10.63
N SER A 72 0.34 17.08 -10.71
CA SER A 72 1.59 17.71 -11.17
C SER A 72 2.65 17.87 -10.10
N ASP A 73 2.20 18.09 -8.88
CA ASP A 73 3.01 18.71 -7.84
C ASP A 73 3.92 17.66 -7.22
N TYR A 74 5.11 17.56 -7.78
CA TYR A 74 6.09 16.54 -7.41
C TYR A 74 6.49 16.61 -5.93
N MET A 75 6.53 17.81 -5.33
CA MET A 75 6.87 17.97 -3.91
C MET A 75 5.75 17.42 -3.01
N LYS A 76 4.48 17.75 -3.30
CA LYS A 76 3.33 17.20 -2.56
C LYS A 76 3.22 15.69 -2.71
N ILE A 77 3.39 15.19 -3.93
CA ILE A 77 3.36 13.75 -4.21
C ILE A 77 4.47 13.02 -3.45
N ARG A 78 5.70 13.55 -3.48
CA ARG A 78 6.83 12.94 -2.77
C ARG A 78 6.60 12.92 -1.27
N PHE A 79 6.12 14.02 -0.69
CA PHE A 79 5.81 14.08 0.74
C PHE A 79 4.76 13.02 1.13
N ALA A 80 3.62 13.00 0.43
CA ALA A 80 2.55 12.03 0.70
C ALA A 80 3.02 10.57 0.52
N ALA A 81 3.77 10.28 -0.54
CA ALA A 81 4.30 8.94 -0.78
C ALA A 81 5.30 8.50 0.30
N TRP A 82 6.16 9.40 0.78
CA TRP A 82 7.05 9.10 1.92
C TRP A 82 6.27 8.86 3.21
N THR A 83 5.21 9.63 3.48
CA THR A 83 4.33 9.39 4.63
C THR A 83 3.70 8.00 4.58
N ILE A 84 3.18 7.59 3.41
CA ILE A 84 2.59 6.25 3.23
C ILE A 84 3.65 5.16 3.42
N VAL A 85 4.84 5.33 2.84
CA VAL A 85 5.95 4.38 3.02
C VAL A 85 6.34 4.26 4.50
N SER A 86 6.44 5.36 5.24
CA SER A 86 6.72 5.33 6.67
C SER A 86 5.65 4.59 7.46
N LEU A 87 4.36 4.81 7.15
CA LEU A 87 3.26 4.09 7.81
C LEU A 87 3.33 2.58 7.54
N LEU A 88 3.59 2.17 6.29
CA LEU A 88 3.74 0.77 5.91
C LEU A 88 4.90 0.09 6.65
N ILE A 89 6.04 0.77 6.78
CA ILE A 89 7.21 0.25 7.50
C ILE A 89 6.92 0.14 9.01
N VAL A 90 6.34 1.17 9.62
CA VAL A 90 5.98 1.13 11.05
C VAL A 90 5.00 -0.01 11.31
N ARG A 91 3.99 -0.17 10.46
CA ARG A 91 3.02 -1.26 10.55
C ARG A 91 3.72 -2.63 10.47
N LEU A 92 4.62 -2.81 9.51
CA LEU A 92 5.39 -4.03 9.37
C LEU A 92 6.21 -4.34 10.64
N LEU A 93 6.89 -3.33 11.20
CA LEU A 93 7.68 -3.47 12.43
C LEU A 93 6.81 -3.84 13.63
N VAL A 94 5.62 -3.25 13.75
CA VAL A 94 4.69 -3.58 14.85
C VAL A 94 4.21 -5.02 14.74
N ILE A 95 3.81 -5.46 13.53
CA ILE A 95 3.35 -6.85 13.31
C ILE A 95 4.49 -7.82 13.62
N LEU A 96 5.66 -7.64 13.01
CA LEU A 96 6.80 -8.53 13.25
C LEU A 96 7.27 -8.51 14.71
N GLY A 97 7.31 -7.33 15.33
CA GLY A 97 7.75 -7.17 16.72
C GLY A 97 6.82 -7.89 17.69
N ILE A 98 5.51 -7.72 17.56
CA ILE A 98 4.54 -8.41 18.42
C ILE A 98 4.53 -9.92 18.15
N THR A 99 4.55 -10.35 16.89
CA THR A 99 4.62 -11.78 16.54
C THR A 99 5.88 -12.44 17.08
N ALA A 100 7.04 -11.81 16.94
CA ALA A 100 8.30 -12.35 17.48
C ALA A 100 8.31 -12.48 19.01
N LEU A 101 7.62 -11.59 19.72
CA LEU A 101 7.52 -11.64 21.18
C LEU A 101 6.51 -12.68 21.69
N GLN A 102 5.47 -12.98 20.91
CA GLN A 102 4.38 -13.86 21.34
C GLN A 102 4.52 -15.29 20.81
N ASP A 103 4.85 -15.45 19.53
CA ASP A 103 4.95 -16.76 18.89
C ASP A 103 5.89 -16.71 17.67
N VAL A 104 7.13 -17.17 17.88
CA VAL A 104 8.17 -17.22 16.85
C VAL A 104 7.78 -18.17 15.70
N SER A 105 6.91 -19.16 15.94
CA SER A 105 6.47 -20.08 14.89
C SER A 105 5.46 -19.42 13.93
N ALA A 106 4.68 -18.46 14.42
CA ALA A 106 3.76 -17.64 13.62
C ALA A 106 4.47 -16.59 12.75
N LEU A 107 5.79 -16.39 12.91
CA LEU A 107 6.57 -15.52 12.01
C LEU A 107 6.53 -16.00 10.56
N ALA A 108 6.46 -17.32 10.34
CA ALA A 108 6.38 -17.90 9.00
C ALA A 108 5.13 -17.43 8.24
N ASP A 109 4.00 -17.30 8.93
CA ASP A 109 2.75 -16.81 8.33
C ASP A 109 2.85 -15.30 8.02
N THR A 110 3.48 -14.51 8.90
CA THR A 110 3.71 -13.08 8.67
C THR A 110 4.80 -12.79 7.62
N PHE A 111 5.58 -13.78 7.22
CA PHE A 111 6.69 -13.62 6.28
C PHE A 111 6.21 -13.26 4.88
N ILE A 112 5.11 -13.87 4.42
CA ILE A 112 4.52 -13.60 3.10
C ILE A 112 4.01 -12.15 3.03
N ASP A 113 3.32 -11.70 4.07
CA ASP A 113 2.84 -10.31 4.18
C ASP A 113 4.00 -9.32 4.24
N SER A 114 5.08 -9.68 4.93
CA SER A 114 6.30 -8.88 5.02
C SER A 114 6.97 -8.69 3.65
N ILE A 115 7.10 -9.77 2.87
CA ILE A 115 7.64 -9.72 1.50
C ILE A 115 6.77 -8.83 0.63
N ALA A 116 5.43 -8.97 0.71
CA ALA A 116 4.51 -8.16 -0.07
C ALA A 116 4.69 -6.66 0.23
N ILE A 117 4.82 -6.28 1.50
CA ILE A 117 5.05 -4.90 1.91
C ILE A 117 6.40 -4.38 1.39
N ILE A 118 7.48 -5.18 1.47
CA ILE A 118 8.81 -4.77 0.98
C ILE A 118 8.79 -4.52 -0.54
N ILE A 119 8.17 -5.42 -1.30
CA ILE A 119 8.02 -5.27 -2.76
C ILE A 119 7.21 -3.99 -3.06
N TYR A 120 6.12 -3.79 -2.32
CA TYR A 120 5.24 -2.64 -2.50
C TYR A 120 5.95 -1.31 -2.21
N VAL A 121 6.68 -1.22 -1.09
CA VAL A 121 7.50 -0.05 -0.73
C VAL A 121 8.56 0.22 -1.80
N THR A 122 9.24 -0.82 -2.27
CA THR A 122 10.25 -0.69 -3.34
C THR A 122 9.63 -0.10 -4.61
N PHE A 123 8.44 -0.57 -4.98
CA PHE A 123 7.71 -0.07 -6.14
C PHE A 123 7.32 1.40 -6.01
N ILE A 124 6.84 1.83 -4.83
CA ILE A 124 6.53 3.24 -4.52
C ILE A 124 7.79 4.10 -4.63
N ILE A 125 8.92 3.67 -4.05
CA ILE A 125 10.18 4.41 -4.08
C ILE A 125 10.67 4.61 -5.52
N ILE A 126 10.52 3.61 -6.39
CA ILE A 126 10.81 3.75 -7.83
C ILE A 126 9.91 4.80 -8.46
N GLY A 127 8.61 4.80 -8.13
CA GLY A 127 7.64 5.79 -8.60
C GLY A 127 7.96 7.23 -8.17
N ILE A 128 8.54 7.40 -6.97
CA ILE A 128 9.04 8.70 -6.48
C ILE A 128 10.29 9.12 -7.26
N ARG A 129 11.25 8.21 -7.49
CA ARG A 129 12.56 8.54 -8.07
C ARG A 129 12.54 8.87 -9.56
N ARG A 130 11.53 8.44 -10.30
CA ARG A 130 11.40 8.75 -11.73
C ARG A 130 11.04 10.24 -11.88
N LYS A 131 11.89 10.99 -12.60
CA LYS A 131 11.51 12.32 -13.09
C LYS A 131 10.26 12.17 -13.97
N PRO A 132 9.25 13.06 -13.84
CA PRO A 132 8.12 13.05 -14.75
C PRO A 132 8.67 13.16 -16.17
N LYS A 133 8.25 12.24 -17.04
CA LYS A 133 8.46 12.41 -18.48
C LYS A 133 7.66 13.66 -18.85
N GLU A 134 8.33 14.77 -19.18
CA GLU A 134 7.70 15.85 -19.92
C GLU A 134 7.26 15.27 -21.26
N PHE A 135 5.99 14.85 -21.32
CA PHE A 135 5.36 14.46 -22.56
C PHE A 135 4.89 15.75 -23.23
N GLY A 136 5.82 16.43 -23.91
CA GLY A 136 5.48 17.64 -24.66
C GLY A 136 6.63 18.63 -24.81
N ASP A 137 7.68 18.25 -25.52
CA ASP A 137 8.42 19.20 -26.35
C ASP A 137 8.58 18.58 -27.75
N GLN A 138 7.45 18.53 -28.46
CA GLN A 138 7.46 18.53 -29.91
C GLN A 138 7.17 19.97 -30.35
N THR A 139 8.15 20.85 -30.26
CA THR A 139 8.15 22.04 -31.10
C THR A 139 8.52 21.58 -32.51
N PRO A 140 7.65 21.72 -33.53
CA PRO A 140 8.09 21.55 -34.90
C PRO A 140 9.08 22.68 -35.19
N HIS A 141 10.34 22.33 -35.49
CA HIS A 141 11.24 23.27 -36.15
C HIS A 141 10.62 23.59 -37.51
N SER A 142 9.84 24.67 -37.53
CA SER A 142 9.41 25.35 -38.74
C SER A 142 10.66 25.69 -39.54
N GLY A 143 10.68 25.22 -40.79
CA GLY A 143 11.75 25.52 -41.72
C GLY A 143 11.89 27.02 -41.90
N ARG A 144 13.15 27.47 -41.91
CA ARG A 144 13.52 28.71 -42.57
C ARG A 144 14.49 28.34 -43.69
N VAL A 145 13.94 28.24 -44.88
CA VAL A 145 14.67 28.55 -46.11
C VAL A 145 14.88 30.05 -46.07
N GLU A 146 16.13 30.48 -46.03
CA GLU A 146 16.69 31.69 -46.67
C GLU A 146 18.20 31.73 -46.44
#